data_AF-A0A3B8SRC7-F1
#
_entry.id   AF-A0A3B8SRC7-F1
#
_cell.length_a   1.000
_cell.length_b   1.000
_cell.length_c   1.000
_cell.angle_alpha   90.00
_cell.angle_beta   90.00
_cell.angle_gamma   90.00
#
_symmetry.space_group_name_H-M   'P 1'
#
loop_
_entity.id
_entity.type
_entity.pdbx_description
1 polymer ?
#
loop_
_entity_poly.entity_id
_entity_poly.type
_entity_poly.pdbx_seq_one_letter_code
_entity_poly.pdbx_strand_id
1 'polypeptide(L)'
;MKILEEGKKWSINCRCRGIGVTGGGCGALLEIEANDIYAIIKKVEDETSEFMYLRDEYCYTFKCPCCNIETEIDGKDLPINIKRNALESLKPGVKEIRVNKDGRMYL
;
A
#
# COMPACT_ATOMS: atom_id res chain seq x y z
N MET A 1 24.91 17.29 -19.72
CA MET A 1 24.63 17.82 -18.37
C MET A 1 25.35 16.94 -17.37
N LYS A 2 25.97 17.50 -16.33
CA LYS A 2 26.66 16.72 -15.29
C LYS A 2 26.03 17.06 -13.93
N ILE A 3 25.65 16.06 -13.18
CA ILE A 3 25.19 16.22 -11.80
C ILE A 3 26.44 16.48 -10.94
N LEU A 4 26.43 17.55 -10.16
CA LEU A 4 27.53 17.92 -9.26
C LEU A 4 27.25 17.47 -7.82
N GLU A 5 25.98 17.40 -7.43
CA GLU A 5 25.51 16.92 -6.14
C GLU A 5 24.10 16.35 -6.30
N GLU A 6 23.82 15.19 -5.70
CA GLU A 6 22.47 14.63 -5.68
C GLU A 6 21.64 15.29 -4.58
N GLY A 7 20.38 15.62 -4.90
CA GLY A 7 19.43 16.10 -3.90
C GLY A 7 19.05 15.00 -2.89
N LYS A 8 18.44 15.40 -1.78
CA LYS A 8 17.92 14.45 -0.78
C LYS A 8 16.90 13.50 -1.41
N LYS A 9 17.10 12.20 -1.22
CA LYS A 9 16.12 11.17 -1.62
C LYS A 9 14.81 11.34 -0.85
N TRP A 10 13.70 11.00 -1.48
CA TRP A 10 12.39 11.07 -0.85
C TRP A 10 12.21 9.95 0.18
N SER A 11 11.67 10.29 1.36
CA SER A 11 11.26 9.36 2.42
C SER A 11 10.00 9.87 3.13
N ILE A 12 9.28 8.97 3.81
CA ILE A 12 8.12 9.29 4.65
C ILE A 12 8.17 8.49 5.97
N ASN A 13 7.71 9.09 7.07
CA ASN A 13 7.51 8.37 8.32
C ASN A 13 6.14 7.70 8.34
N CYS A 14 6.09 6.39 8.47
CA CYS A 14 4.86 5.62 8.55
C CYS A 14 4.86 4.72 9.80
N ARG A 15 3.71 4.61 10.46
CA ARG A 15 3.53 3.70 11.60
C ARG A 15 3.00 2.36 11.09
N CYS A 16 3.64 1.25 11.47
CA CYS A 16 3.18 -0.09 11.16
C CYS A 16 1.82 -0.36 11.81
N ARG A 17 0.78 -0.39 10.98
CA ARG A 17 -0.59 -0.72 11.39
C ARG A 17 -1.06 -2.05 10.84
N GLY A 18 -0.38 -2.63 9.85
CA GLY A 18 -0.94 -3.74 9.09
C GLY A 18 -1.93 -3.27 8.01
N ILE A 19 -2.34 -4.18 7.13
CA ILE A 19 -3.39 -3.94 6.12
C ILE A 19 -4.78 -4.16 6.76
N GLY A 20 -5.75 -3.32 6.38
CA GLY A 20 -7.14 -3.45 6.80
C GLY A 20 -7.42 -2.91 8.22
N VAL A 21 -8.70 -2.93 8.60
CA VAL A 21 -9.21 -2.26 9.82
C VAL A 21 -8.69 -2.90 11.12
N THR A 22 -8.48 -4.21 11.15
CA THR A 22 -8.01 -4.95 12.34
C THR A 22 -6.50 -4.93 12.49
N GLY A 23 -5.77 -4.48 11.47
CA GLY A 23 -4.40 -4.00 11.54
C GLY A 23 -3.49 -4.73 12.54
N GLY A 24 -2.98 -5.90 12.16
CA GLY A 24 -2.06 -6.69 12.99
C GLY A 24 -0.66 -6.09 13.18
N GLY A 25 -0.43 -4.83 12.79
CA GLY A 25 0.89 -4.19 12.86
C GLY A 25 1.42 -4.04 14.28
N CYS A 26 2.74 -4.03 14.43
CA CYS A 26 3.40 -3.92 15.74
C CYS A 26 3.49 -2.48 16.29
N GLY A 27 3.01 -1.47 15.55
CA GLY A 27 3.01 -0.07 15.98
C GLY A 27 4.36 0.66 15.85
N ALA A 28 5.39 0.02 15.30
CA ALA A 28 6.69 0.65 15.06
C ALA A 28 6.56 1.87 14.12
N LEU A 29 7.28 2.95 14.41
CA LEU A 29 7.42 4.10 13.53
C LEU A 29 8.66 3.91 12.65
N LEU A 30 8.50 3.94 11.33
CA LEU A 30 9.53 3.60 10.35
C LEU A 30 9.70 4.74 9.35
N GLU A 31 10.94 5.03 8.97
CA GLU A 31 11.23 5.82 7.77
C GLU A 31 11.17 4.87 6.56
N ILE A 32 10.32 5.20 5.58
CA ILE A 32 10.06 4.39 4.40
C ILE A 32 10.61 5.14 3.19
N GLU A 33 11.46 4.48 2.40
CA GLU A 33 11.98 5.01 1.15
C GLU A 33 11.10 4.60 -0.04
N ALA A 34 11.30 5.27 -1.17
CA ALA A 34 10.58 4.98 -2.42
C ALA A 34 10.63 3.49 -2.83
N ASN A 35 11.75 2.82 -2.59
CA ASN A 35 11.98 1.44 -3.03
C ASN A 35 11.37 0.39 -2.08
N ASP A 36 10.94 0.80 -0.89
CA ASP A 36 10.27 -0.08 0.08
C ASP A 36 8.77 -0.23 -0.22
N ILE A 37 8.24 0.61 -1.12
CA ILE A 37 6.82 0.71 -1.43
C ILE A 37 6.52 -0.10 -2.68
N TYR A 38 5.51 -0.95 -2.59
CA TYR A 38 4.97 -1.73 -3.71
C TYR A 38 3.44 -1.70 -3.68
N ALA A 39 2.82 -1.82 -4.86
CA ALA A 39 1.38 -1.90 -4.97
C ALA A 39 0.91 -3.36 -4.91
N ILE A 40 -0.25 -3.58 -4.29
CA ILE A 40 -1.04 -4.81 -4.36
C ILE A 40 -2.47 -4.48 -4.81
N ILE A 41 -3.21 -5.49 -5.27
CA ILE A 41 -4.60 -5.32 -5.69
C ILE A 41 -5.51 -5.61 -4.49
N LYS A 42 -6.37 -4.64 -4.16
CA LYS A 42 -7.40 -4.73 -3.13
C LYS A 42 -8.76 -4.82 -3.82
N LYS A 43 -9.40 -5.98 -3.74
CA LYS A 43 -10.76 -6.21 -4.23
C LYS A 43 -11.73 -5.81 -3.15
N VAL A 44 -12.40 -4.69 -3.35
CA VAL A 44 -13.36 -4.11 -2.42
C VAL A 44 -14.75 -4.52 -2.86
N GLU A 45 -15.52 -5.13 -1.96
CA GLU A 45 -16.95 -5.31 -2.19
C GLU A 45 -17.65 -3.97 -2.19
N ASP A 46 -18.50 -3.81 -3.19
CA ASP A 46 -19.29 -2.61 -3.41
C ASP A 46 -20.69 -3.04 -3.83
N GLU A 47 -21.68 -2.18 -3.62
CA GLU A 47 -23.08 -2.52 -3.88
C GLU A 47 -23.81 -1.37 -4.57
N THR A 48 -24.63 -1.71 -5.55
CA THR A 48 -25.69 -0.84 -6.05
C THR A 48 -27.01 -1.22 -5.38
N SER A 49 -28.08 -0.48 -5.65
CA SER A 49 -29.44 -0.87 -5.25
C SER A 49 -29.89 -2.22 -5.79
N GLU A 50 -29.22 -2.76 -6.80
CA GLU A 50 -29.66 -3.95 -7.55
C GLU A 50 -28.72 -5.16 -7.41
N PHE A 51 -27.43 -4.96 -7.14
CA PHE A 51 -26.46 -6.07 -7.05
C PHE A 51 -25.18 -5.70 -6.28
N MET A 52 -24.48 -6.74 -5.79
CA MET A 52 -23.15 -6.66 -5.17
C MET A 52 -22.08 -7.02 -6.21
N TYR A 53 -20.95 -6.30 -6.22
CA TYR A 53 -19.82 -6.52 -7.12
C TYR A 53 -18.49 -6.27 -6.41
N LEU A 54 -17.38 -6.66 -7.07
CA LEU A 54 -16.03 -6.38 -6.60
C LEU A 54 -15.40 -5.29 -7.47
N ARG A 55 -14.81 -4.28 -6.82
CA ARG A 55 -14.02 -3.23 -7.46
C ARG A 55 -12.56 -3.41 -7.11
N ASP A 56 -11.69 -3.34 -8.11
CA ASP A 56 -10.25 -3.37 -7.89
C ASP A 56 -9.75 -1.97 -7.50
N GLU A 57 -9.00 -1.91 -6.41
CA GLU A 57 -8.28 -0.72 -5.96
C GLU A 57 -6.79 -1.03 -5.79
N TYR A 58 -5.94 -0.04 -6.02
CA TYR A 58 -4.51 -0.16 -5.74
C TYR A 58 -4.23 0.21 -4.29
N CYS A 59 -3.65 -0.72 -3.55
CA CYS A 59 -3.19 -0.51 -2.19
C CYS A 59 -1.67 -0.37 -2.20
N TYR A 60 -1.16 0.79 -1.77
CA TYR A 60 0.27 1.03 -1.63
C TYR A 60 0.73 0.50 -0.28
N THR A 61 1.74 -0.35 -0.30
CA THR A 61 2.12 -1.13 0.88
C THR A 61 3.62 -1.20 1.06
N PHE A 62 4.04 -1.45 2.29
CA PHE A 62 5.41 -1.82 2.63
C PHE A 62 5.40 -2.98 3.63
N LYS A 63 6.49 -3.75 3.69
CA LYS A 63 6.65 -4.83 4.67
C LYS A 63 7.38 -4.32 5.90
N CYS A 64 6.75 -4.42 7.07
CA CYS A 64 7.39 -4.04 8.33
C CYS A 64 8.55 -4.99 8.65
N PRO A 65 9.80 -4.51 8.84
CA PRO A 65 10.93 -5.37 9.19
C PRO A 65 10.84 -5.92 10.62
N CYS A 66 10.06 -5.28 11.50
CA CYS A 66 9.92 -5.70 12.89
C CYS A 66 8.99 -6.91 13.06
N CYS A 67 7.84 -6.94 12.38
CA CYS A 67 6.83 -7.99 12.54
C CYS A 67 6.51 -8.76 11.25
N ASN A 68 7.17 -8.43 10.14
CA ASN A 68 6.96 -9.02 8.80
C ASN A 68 5.55 -8.84 8.22
N ILE A 69 4.73 -7.98 8.82
CA ILE A 69 3.37 -7.68 8.37
C ILE A 69 3.40 -6.55 7.35
N GLU A 70 2.64 -6.71 6.28
CA GLU A 70 2.42 -5.67 5.27
C GLU A 70 1.53 -4.58 5.85
N THR A 71 1.88 -3.32 5.62
CA THR A 71 1.13 -2.16 6.12
C THR A 71 0.71 -1.28 4.94
N GLU A 72 -0.55 -0.85 4.97
CA GLU A 72 -1.14 0.07 3.99
C GLU A 72 -0.67 1.51 4.26
N ILE A 73 -0.30 2.22 3.20
CA ILE A 73 0.01 3.65 3.19
C ILE A 73 -1.14 4.36 2.49
N ASP A 74 -1.64 5.46 3.06
CA ASP A 74 -2.63 6.29 2.37
C ASP A 74 -2.01 6.83 1.07
N GLY A 75 -2.65 6.54 -0.06
CA GLY A 75 -2.22 7.04 -1.35
C GLY A 75 -2.13 8.57 -1.41
N LYS A 76 -2.86 9.31 -0.58
CA LYS A 76 -2.76 10.79 -0.52
C LYS A 76 -1.39 11.26 -0.02
N ASP A 77 -0.70 10.45 0.77
CA ASP A 77 0.62 10.78 1.31
C ASP A 77 1.76 10.52 0.31
N LEU A 78 1.45 9.87 -0.82
CA LEU A 78 2.46 9.48 -1.82
C LEU A 78 2.48 10.42 -3.04
N PRO A 79 3.66 10.93 -3.42
CA PRO A 79 3.85 11.63 -4.69
C PRO A 79 3.57 10.74 -5.90
N ILE A 80 3.19 11.35 -7.03
CA ILE A 80 2.77 10.63 -8.24
C ILE A 80 3.86 9.71 -8.82
N ASN A 81 5.13 10.12 -8.75
CA ASN A 81 6.26 9.32 -9.21
C ASN A 81 6.45 8.06 -8.35
N ILE A 82 6.26 8.16 -7.03
CA ILE A 82 6.34 7.02 -6.11
C ILE A 82 5.20 6.04 -6.38
N LYS A 83 3.98 6.54 -6.56
CA LYS A 83 2.82 5.73 -6.95
C LYS A 83 3.08 4.94 -8.24
N ARG A 84 3.62 5.61 -9.26
CA ARG A 84 3.88 4.97 -10.55
C ARG A 84 4.93 3.86 -10.41
N ASN A 85 6.03 4.12 -9.71
CA ASN A 85 7.06 3.11 -9.46
C ASN A 85 6.49 1.90 -8.68
N ALA A 86 5.64 2.15 -7.69
CA ALA A 86 4.97 1.08 -6.94
C ALA A 86 4.00 0.27 -7.80
N LEU A 87 3.39 0.84 -8.84
CA LEU A 87 2.55 0.11 -9.78
C LEU A 87 3.38 -0.73 -10.76
N GLU A 88 4.60 -0.32 -11.09
CA GLU A 88 5.51 -1.12 -11.93
C GLU A 88 5.92 -2.45 -11.25
N SER A 89 5.79 -2.57 -9.92
CA SER A 89 6.00 -3.83 -9.22
C SER A 89 4.85 -4.83 -9.40
N LEU A 90 3.73 -4.43 -10.00
CA LEU A 90 2.59 -5.31 -10.26
C LEU A 90 2.93 -6.30 -11.41
N LYS A 91 3.39 -7.49 -11.05
CA LYS A 91 3.60 -8.61 -11.98
C LYS A 91 2.32 -9.47 -12.15
N PRO A 92 2.20 -10.25 -13.23
CA PRO A 92 1.17 -11.29 -13.31
C PRO A 92 1.29 -12.25 -12.09
N GLY A 93 0.21 -12.44 -11.34
CA GLY A 93 0.21 -13.22 -10.10
C GLY A 93 0.45 -12.42 -8.80
N VAL A 94 0.33 -11.09 -8.85
CA VAL A 94 0.34 -10.24 -7.64
C VAL A 94 -0.68 -10.69 -6.62
N LYS A 95 -0.28 -10.62 -5.35
CA LYS A 95 -1.12 -10.86 -4.18
C LYS A 95 -2.36 -9.97 -4.24
N GLU A 96 -3.53 -10.61 -4.28
CA GLU A 96 -4.83 -9.96 -4.16
C GLU A 96 -5.31 -10.08 -2.72
N ILE A 97 -5.83 -8.99 -2.16
CA ILE A 97 -6.56 -9.01 -0.90
C ILE A 97 -8.04 -8.71 -1.17
N ARG A 98 -8.94 -9.39 -0.49
CA ARG A 98 -10.38 -9.12 -0.56
C ARG A 98 -10.82 -8.45 0.73
N VAL A 99 -11.58 -7.38 0.59
CA VAL A 99 -12.17 -6.66 1.72
C VAL A 99 -13.65 -6.43 1.48
N ASN A 100 -14.43 -6.37 2.56
CA ASN A 100 -15.82 -5.97 2.49
C ASN A 100 -15.94 -4.45 2.22
N LYS A 101 -17.18 -3.95 2.07
CA LYS A 101 -17.46 -2.53 1.87
C LYS A 101 -16.96 -1.60 2.98
N ASP A 102 -16.75 -2.13 4.18
CA ASP A 102 -16.18 -1.40 5.33
C ASP A 102 -14.63 -1.46 5.38
N GLY A 103 -13.99 -2.07 4.38
CA GLY A 103 -12.54 -2.25 4.32
C GLY A 103 -11.99 -3.36 5.24
N ARG A 104 -12.85 -4.20 5.83
CA ARG A 104 -12.44 -5.34 6.65
C ARG A 104 -12.02 -6.50 5.76
N MET A 105 -10.83 -7.04 6.02
CA MET A 105 -10.34 -8.23 5.33
C MET A 105 -11.15 -9.46 5.74
N TYR A 106 -11.42 -10.31 4.75
CA TYR A 106 -11.88 -11.68 4.99
C TYR A 106 -10.68 -12.54 5.42
N LEU A 107 -10.76 -13.17 6.60
CA LEU A 107 -9.77 -14.12 7.11
C LEU A 107 -9.87 -15.47 6.39
#